data_AF-A0A1R1IR14-F1
#
_entry.id   AF-A0A1R1IR14-F1
#
_cell.length_a   1.000
_cell.length_b   1.000
_cell.length_c   1.000
_cell.angle_alpha   90.00
_cell.angle_beta   90.00
_cell.angle_gamma   90.00
#
_symmetry.space_group_name_H-M   'P 1'
#
loop_
_entity.id
_entity.type
_entity.pdbx_description
1 polymer ?
#
loop_
_entity_poly.entity_id
_entity_poly.type
_entity_poly.pdbx_seq_one_letter_code
_entity_poly.pdbx_strand_id
1 'polypeptide(L)'
;MNRRIAPPQPFAPVDSTETARALARGSAWAFWIWAGVGLMQAGLVWFLSAPEQAEFRGATTGFAVVFSAVAAVLGLVQWRRPNRILPVFGLAWALYELSAMSVSLMVGASPAAPGLPGWSVGVAGAGMVLCLLLHIGGLRGAGKLAQDGLKA
;
A
#
# COMPACT_ATOMS: atom_id res chain seq x y z
N MET A 1 -4.97 -27.86 18.17
CA MET A 1 -4.40 -26.50 18.33
C MET A 1 -5.04 -25.58 17.30
N ASN A 2 -5.82 -24.60 17.74
CA ASN A 2 -6.41 -23.57 16.89
C ASN A 2 -5.29 -22.77 16.21
N ARG A 3 -4.90 -23.15 14.98
CA ARG A 3 -4.10 -22.32 14.08
C ARG A 3 -4.98 -21.15 13.62
N ARG A 4 -5.28 -20.22 14.53
CA ARG A 4 -5.85 -18.94 14.16
C ARG A 4 -4.83 -18.31 13.22
N ILE A 5 -5.28 -17.96 12.02
CA ILE A 5 -4.56 -17.18 11.04
C ILE A 5 -4.19 -15.87 11.74
N ALA A 6 -3.02 -15.85 12.39
CA ALA A 6 -2.51 -14.63 12.97
C ALA A 6 -2.24 -13.69 11.78
N PRO A 7 -2.66 -12.42 11.84
CA PRO A 7 -2.32 -11.47 10.80
C PRO A 7 -0.80 -11.47 10.60
N PRO A 8 -0.32 -11.36 9.35
CA PRO A 8 1.11 -11.46 9.04
C PRO A 8 1.87 -10.40 9.85
N GLN A 9 2.68 -10.85 10.80
CA GLN A 9 3.50 -9.98 11.64
C GLN A 9 4.80 -9.65 10.91
N PRO A 10 5.02 -8.40 10.46
CA PRO A 10 6.14 -8.06 9.57
C PRO A 10 7.53 -8.42 10.10
N PHE A 11 7.67 -8.46 11.43
CA PHE A 11 8.91 -8.68 12.15
C PHE A 11 9.01 -10.08 12.77
N ALA A 12 8.05 -10.98 12.51
CA ALA A 12 8.14 -12.35 12.99
C ALA A 12 9.40 -13.05 12.46
N PRO A 13 9.96 -14.01 13.21
CA PRO A 13 11.00 -14.92 12.72
C PRO A 13 10.54 -15.69 11.47
N VAL A 14 11.45 -16.00 10.56
CA VAL A 14 11.17 -16.72 9.31
C VAL A 14 11.71 -18.14 9.41
N ASP A 15 11.10 -18.93 10.31
CA ASP A 15 11.65 -20.24 10.71
C ASP A 15 11.13 -21.40 9.85
N SER A 16 10.12 -21.15 9.01
CA SER A 16 9.52 -22.17 8.15
C SER A 16 9.10 -21.63 6.79
N THR A 17 8.96 -22.52 5.81
CA THR A 17 8.43 -22.19 4.49
C THR A 17 6.99 -21.65 4.56
N GLU A 18 6.16 -22.16 5.47
CA GLU A 18 4.80 -21.67 5.69
C GLU A 18 4.82 -20.20 6.15
N THR A 19 5.68 -19.88 7.13
CA THR A 19 5.86 -18.51 7.64
C THR A 19 6.43 -17.59 6.55
N ALA A 20 7.42 -18.06 5.78
CA ALA A 20 7.99 -17.29 4.68
C ALA A 20 6.95 -16.93 3.61
N ARG A 21 6.08 -17.88 3.24
CA ARG A 21 4.99 -17.65 2.27
C ARG A 21 3.91 -16.74 2.84
N ALA A 22 3.54 -16.89 4.11
CA ALA A 22 2.58 -16.01 4.77
C ALA A 22 3.09 -14.56 4.79
N LEU A 23 4.36 -14.36 5.15
CA LEU A 23 5.01 -13.05 5.13
C LEU A 23 5.09 -12.48 3.71
N ALA A 24 5.50 -13.27 2.71
CA ALA A 24 5.57 -12.84 1.31
C ALA A 24 4.20 -12.37 0.78
N ARG A 25 3.12 -13.05 1.19
CA ARG A 25 1.73 -12.65 0.90
C ARG A 25 1.26 -11.43 1.69
N GLY A 26 1.92 -11.08 2.80
CA GLY A 26 1.68 -9.82 3.52
C GLY A 26 1.82 -8.59 2.62
N SER A 27 2.75 -8.62 1.65
CA SER A 27 2.88 -7.54 0.66
C SER A 27 1.67 -7.43 -0.28
N ALA A 28 0.88 -8.49 -0.50
CA ALA A 28 -0.35 -8.38 -1.29
C ALA A 28 -1.41 -7.56 -0.54
N TRP A 29 -1.52 -7.76 0.79
CA TRP A 29 -2.38 -6.96 1.64
C TRP A 29 -1.99 -5.48 1.63
N ALA A 30 -0.70 -5.17 1.64
CA ALA A 30 -0.23 -3.78 1.49
C ALA A 30 -0.78 -3.13 0.21
N PHE A 31 -0.66 -3.81 -0.94
CA PHE A 31 -1.19 -3.31 -2.20
C PHE A 31 -2.72 -3.15 -2.18
N TRP A 32 -3.46 -4.06 -1.54
CA TRP A 32 -4.91 -3.93 -1.42
C TRP A 32 -5.34 -2.82 -0.46
N ILE A 33 -4.59 -2.58 0.61
CA ILE A 33 -4.80 -1.43 1.50
C ILE A 33 -4.59 -0.14 0.71
N TRP A 34 -3.50 -0.03 -0.06
CA TRP A 34 -3.25 1.10 -0.93
C TRP A 34 -4.39 1.30 -1.94
N ALA A 35 -4.84 0.21 -2.60
CA ALA A 35 -5.97 0.26 -3.50
C ALA A 35 -7.26 0.77 -2.82
N GLY A 36 -7.56 0.26 -1.62
CA GLY A 36 -8.74 0.66 -0.85
C GLY A 36 -8.70 2.12 -0.43
N VAL A 37 -7.55 2.61 0.04
CA VAL A 37 -7.35 4.04 0.37
C VAL A 37 -7.51 4.92 -0.86
N GLY A 38 -6.95 4.53 -2.01
CA GLY A 38 -7.11 5.29 -3.25
C GLY A 38 -8.57 5.32 -3.73
N LEU A 39 -9.32 4.23 -3.61
CA LEU A 39 -10.75 4.20 -3.97
C LEU A 39 -11.59 5.05 -3.01
N MET A 40 -11.26 5.03 -1.71
CA MET A 40 -11.86 5.94 -0.74
C MET A 40 -11.61 7.39 -1.16
N GLN A 41 -10.36 7.77 -1.47
CA GLN A 41 -10.03 9.12 -1.92
C GLN A 41 -10.75 9.50 -3.22
N ALA A 42 -10.83 8.60 -4.20
CA ALA A 42 -11.58 8.80 -5.43
C ALA A 42 -13.05 9.12 -5.15
N GLY A 43 -13.67 8.37 -4.22
CA GLY A 43 -15.05 8.60 -3.78
C GLY A 43 -15.22 9.94 -3.05
N LEU A 44 -14.30 10.30 -2.15
CA LEU A 44 -14.32 11.59 -1.45
C LEU A 44 -14.29 12.76 -2.44
N VAL A 45 -13.41 12.71 -3.44
CA VAL A 45 -13.36 13.75 -4.48
C VAL A 45 -14.64 13.77 -5.30
N TRP A 46 -15.09 12.62 -5.79
CA TRP A 46 -16.23 12.55 -6.70
C TRP A 46 -17.53 13.05 -6.05
N PHE A 47 -17.78 12.63 -4.80
CA PHE A 47 -19.04 12.88 -4.11
C PHE A 47 -19.01 14.10 -3.17
N LEU A 48 -17.85 14.46 -2.61
CA LEU A 48 -17.76 15.44 -1.51
C LEU A 48 -16.84 16.64 -1.81
N SER A 49 -16.21 16.72 -2.99
CA SER A 49 -15.43 17.90 -3.37
C SER A 49 -16.28 19.17 -3.43
N ALA A 50 -15.73 20.26 -2.89
CA ALA A 50 -16.38 21.56 -2.89
C ALA A 50 -16.53 22.10 -4.34
N PRO A 51 -17.55 22.94 -4.62
CA PRO A 51 -17.79 23.49 -5.96
C PRO A 51 -16.59 24.24 -6.54
N GLU A 52 -15.81 24.91 -5.70
CA GLU A 52 -14.62 25.67 -6.11
C GLU A 52 -13.50 24.76 -6.63
N GLN A 53 -13.56 23.45 -6.38
CA GLN A 53 -12.59 22.46 -6.80
C GLN A 53 -13.13 21.54 -7.91
N ALA A 54 -14.28 21.89 -8.50
CA ALA A 54 -14.95 21.08 -9.51
C ALA A 54 -14.08 20.80 -10.75
N GLU A 55 -13.21 21.74 -11.12
CA GLU A 55 -12.28 21.57 -12.26
C GLU A 55 -11.29 20.41 -12.07
N PHE A 56 -10.91 20.11 -10.82
CA PHE A 56 -9.98 19.02 -10.51
C PHE A 56 -10.67 17.67 -10.32
N ARG A 57 -12.00 17.64 -10.16
CA ARG A 57 -12.76 16.45 -9.77
C ARG A 57 -12.48 15.26 -10.70
N GLY A 58 -12.59 15.48 -12.01
CA GLY A 58 -12.38 14.42 -13.00
C GLY A 58 -10.95 13.88 -12.99
N ALA A 59 -9.96 14.78 -12.96
CA ALA A 59 -8.55 14.42 -12.99
C ALA A 59 -8.11 13.69 -11.71
N THR A 60 -8.43 14.23 -10.53
CA THR A 60 -8.04 13.63 -9.24
C THR A 60 -8.76 12.30 -9.02
N THR A 61 -10.06 12.20 -9.30
CA THR A 61 -10.79 10.92 -9.21
C THR A 61 -10.23 9.90 -10.20
N GLY A 62 -10.00 10.28 -11.46
CA GLY A 62 -9.45 9.38 -12.48
C GLY A 62 -8.08 8.84 -12.11
N PHE A 63 -7.19 9.71 -11.63
CA PHE A 63 -5.86 9.32 -11.13
C PHE A 63 -5.98 8.30 -10.00
N ALA A 64 -6.78 8.59 -8.97
CA ALA A 64 -6.95 7.72 -7.82
C ALA A 64 -7.53 6.34 -8.22
N VAL A 65 -8.53 6.31 -9.10
CA VAL A 65 -9.11 5.04 -9.60
C VAL A 65 -8.08 4.20 -10.37
N VAL A 66 -7.31 4.81 -11.26
CA VAL A 66 -6.30 4.10 -12.06
C VAL A 66 -5.22 3.50 -11.15
N PHE A 67 -4.67 4.29 -10.23
CA PHE A 67 -3.65 3.80 -9.30
C PHE A 67 -4.19 2.74 -8.34
N SER A 68 -5.44 2.87 -7.89
CA SER A 68 -6.10 1.81 -7.13
C SER A 68 -6.26 0.52 -7.91
N ALA A 69 -6.63 0.60 -9.19
CA ALA A 69 -6.72 -0.58 -10.05
C ALA A 69 -5.36 -1.25 -10.25
N VAL A 70 -4.31 -0.45 -10.50
CA VAL A 70 -2.93 -0.94 -10.59
C VAL A 70 -2.52 -1.63 -9.29
N ALA A 71 -2.70 -0.97 -8.14
CA ALA A 71 -2.39 -1.54 -6.84
C ALA A 71 -3.16 -2.85 -6.59
N ALA A 72 -4.45 -2.91 -6.92
CA ALA A 72 -5.24 -4.14 -6.79
C ALA A 72 -4.68 -5.30 -7.61
N VAL A 73 -4.26 -5.02 -8.85
CA VAL A 73 -3.62 -6.00 -9.74
C VAL A 73 -2.26 -6.44 -9.18
N LEU A 74 -1.41 -5.52 -8.72
CA LEU A 74 -0.13 -5.86 -8.10
C LEU A 74 -0.32 -6.74 -6.86
N GLY A 75 -1.33 -6.45 -6.03
CA GLY A 75 -1.70 -7.28 -4.90
C GLY A 75 -2.12 -8.68 -5.32
N LEU A 76 -2.95 -8.80 -6.37
CA LEU A 76 -3.36 -10.09 -6.91
C LEU A 76 -2.16 -10.89 -7.46
N VAL A 77 -1.26 -10.24 -8.20
CA VAL A 77 -0.04 -10.87 -8.72
C VAL A 77 0.83 -11.37 -7.56
N GLN A 78 1.07 -10.54 -6.56
CA GLN A 78 1.86 -10.90 -5.37
C GLN A 78 1.21 -12.03 -4.56
N TRP A 79 -0.12 -12.07 -4.50
CA TRP A 79 -0.85 -13.14 -3.81
C TRP A 79 -0.69 -14.50 -4.51
N ARG A 80 -0.83 -14.49 -5.84
CA ARG A 80 -0.77 -15.69 -6.69
C ARG A 80 0.65 -16.21 -6.86
N ARG A 81 1.63 -15.31 -7.01
CA ARG A 81 3.05 -15.61 -7.23
C ARG A 81 3.92 -14.65 -6.42
N PRO A 82 4.15 -14.95 -5.13
CA PRO A 82 4.97 -14.12 -4.28
C PRO A 82 6.36 -13.94 -4.89
N ASN A 83 6.84 -12.72 -5.01
CA ASN A 83 8.19 -12.46 -5.50
C ASN A 83 8.83 -11.33 -4.70
N ARG A 84 10.14 -11.14 -4.87
CA ARG A 84 10.90 -10.09 -4.18
C ARG A 84 10.78 -8.70 -4.82
N ILE A 85 10.38 -8.64 -6.10
CA ILE A 85 10.37 -7.39 -6.87
C ILE A 85 9.23 -6.49 -6.41
N LEU A 86 8.02 -7.05 -6.26
CA LEU A 86 6.85 -6.26 -5.87
C LEU A 86 6.96 -5.65 -4.46
N PRO A 87 7.43 -6.36 -3.41
CA PRO A 87 7.71 -5.73 -2.11
C PRO A 87 8.74 -4.61 -2.19
N VAL A 88 9.79 -4.73 -3.02
CA VAL A 88 10.78 -3.66 -3.20
C VAL A 88 10.15 -2.43 -3.86
N PHE A 89 9.35 -2.63 -4.90
CA PHE A 89 8.59 -1.55 -5.54
C PHE A 89 7.66 -0.87 -4.53
N GLY A 90 6.89 -1.65 -3.76
CA GLY A 90 5.97 -1.13 -2.75
C GLY A 90 6.67 -0.37 -1.62
N LEU A 91 7.86 -0.83 -1.20
CA LEU A 91 8.72 -0.10 -0.25
C LEU A 91 9.15 1.25 -0.81
N ALA A 92 9.68 1.27 -2.03
CA ALA A 92 10.11 2.50 -2.67
C ALA A 92 8.96 3.49 -2.85
N TRP A 93 7.78 3.01 -3.25
CA TRP A 93 6.58 3.82 -3.39
C TRP A 93 6.11 4.39 -2.05
N ALA A 94 6.01 3.56 -1.02
CA ALA A 94 5.57 3.99 0.30
C ALA A 94 6.52 5.03 0.93
N LEU A 95 7.83 4.85 0.76
CA LEU A 95 8.83 5.82 1.20
C LEU A 95 8.72 7.13 0.42
N TYR A 96 8.51 7.07 -0.89
CA TYR A 96 8.29 8.25 -1.72
C TYR A 96 7.07 9.06 -1.25
N GLU A 97 5.92 8.41 -1.07
CA GLU A 97 4.67 9.06 -0.64
C GLU A 97 4.81 9.70 0.76
N LEU A 98 5.38 8.98 1.73
CA LEU A 98 5.63 9.50 3.07
C LEU A 98 6.64 10.66 3.06
N SER A 99 7.64 10.61 2.19
CA SER A 99 8.62 11.69 2.03
C SER A 99 7.98 12.91 1.37
N ALA A 100 7.17 12.73 0.32
CA ALA A 100 6.45 13.81 -0.35
C ALA A 100 5.48 14.52 0.61
N MET A 101 4.76 13.75 1.44
CA MET A 101 3.94 14.28 2.51
C MET A 101 4.77 15.07 3.54
N SER A 102 5.91 14.52 3.98
CA SER A 102 6.77 15.18 4.96
C SER A 102 7.34 16.51 4.44
N VAL A 103 7.77 16.55 3.18
CA VAL A 103 8.25 17.77 2.52
C VAL A 103 7.12 18.80 2.41
N SER A 104 5.92 18.38 2.01
CA SER A 104 4.76 19.28 1.93
C SER A 104 4.48 19.96 3.27
N LEU A 105 4.49 19.19 4.36
CA LEU A 105 4.34 19.71 5.72
C LEU A 105 5.47 20.67 6.11
N MET A 106 6.71 20.35 5.77
CA MET A 106 7.88 21.17 6.09
C MET A 106 7.85 22.54 5.40
N VAL A 107 7.36 22.61 4.16
CA VAL A 107 7.26 23.87 3.39
C VAL A 107 5.93 24.61 3.59
N GLY A 108 5.03 24.08 4.43
CA GLY A 108 3.70 24.65 4.65
C GLY A 108 2.75 24.51 3.46
N ALA A 109 3.04 23.62 2.51
CA ALA A 109 2.15 23.31 1.40
C ALA A 109 1.07 22.29 1.82
N SER A 110 -0.10 22.35 1.17
CA SER A 110 -1.14 21.33 1.38
C SER A 110 -0.64 19.96 0.90
N PRO A 111 -0.58 18.93 1.77
CA PRO A 111 -0.27 17.57 1.35
C PRO A 111 -1.46 16.85 0.70
N ALA A 112 -2.67 17.43 0.78
CA ALA A 112 -3.86 16.89 0.13
C ALA A 112 -3.88 17.26 -1.35
N ALA A 113 -4.17 16.29 -2.20
CA ALA A 113 -4.52 16.57 -3.59
C ALA A 113 -5.78 17.45 -3.66
N PRO A 114 -5.92 18.31 -4.68
CA PRO A 114 -7.13 19.12 -4.86
C PRO A 114 -8.40 18.24 -4.88
N GLY A 115 -9.44 18.66 -4.15
CA GLY A 115 -10.67 17.88 -4.00
C GLY A 115 -10.74 17.03 -2.73
N LEU A 116 -9.63 16.82 -2.02
CA LEU A 116 -9.60 15.97 -0.84
C LEU A 116 -9.74 16.76 0.48
N PRO A 117 -10.52 16.25 1.44
CA PRO A 117 -10.56 16.83 2.77
C PRO A 117 -9.25 16.53 3.51
N GLY A 118 -8.75 17.50 4.29
CA GLY A 118 -7.43 17.41 4.94
C GLY A 118 -7.24 16.19 5.85
N TRP A 119 -8.29 15.72 6.53
CA TRP A 119 -8.23 14.52 7.38
C TRP A 119 -7.88 13.25 6.58
N SER A 120 -8.26 13.19 5.30
CA SER A 120 -8.00 12.01 4.45
C SER A 120 -6.51 11.80 4.21
N VAL A 121 -5.69 12.84 4.33
CA VAL A 121 -4.23 12.75 4.29
C VAL A 121 -3.70 11.94 5.46
N GLY A 122 -4.26 12.14 6.66
CA GLY A 122 -3.87 11.36 7.84
C GLY A 122 -4.16 9.87 7.66
N VAL A 123 -5.31 9.54 7.06
CA VAL A 123 -5.67 8.15 6.74
C VAL A 123 -4.74 7.56 5.68
N ALA A 124 -4.43 8.32 4.63
CA ALA A 124 -3.50 7.88 3.59
C ALA A 124 -2.08 7.67 4.14
N GLY A 125 -1.58 8.59 4.97
CA GLY A 125 -0.29 8.47 5.63
C GLY A 125 -0.22 7.24 6.56
N ALA A 126 -1.25 7.03 7.40
CA ALA A 126 -1.32 5.85 8.26
C ALA A 126 -1.39 4.55 7.46
N GLY A 127 -2.19 4.53 6.38
CA GLY A 127 -2.26 3.41 5.44
C GLY A 127 -0.91 3.12 4.80
N MET A 128 -0.16 4.16 4.41
CA MET A 128 1.15 4.01 3.78
C MET A 128 2.21 3.51 4.77
N VAL A 129 2.18 3.91 6.04
CA VAL A 129 3.02 3.33 7.10
C VAL A 129 2.71 1.85 7.27
N LEU A 130 1.44 1.46 7.31
CA LEU A 130 1.06 0.04 7.38
C LEU A 130 1.54 -0.74 6.14
N CYS A 131 1.40 -0.17 4.95
CA CYS A 131 1.91 -0.75 3.72
C CYS A 131 3.42 -0.95 3.78
N LEU A 132 4.17 0.05 4.25
CA LEU A 132 5.63 -0.02 4.43
C LEU A 132 6.01 -1.23 5.29
N LEU A 133 5.38 -1.38 6.46
CA LEU A 133 5.64 -2.51 7.36
C LEU A 133 5.33 -3.85 6.68
N LEU A 134 4.18 -3.96 6.02
CA LEU A 134 3.79 -5.18 5.32
C LEU A 134 4.72 -5.53 4.15
N HIS A 135 5.24 -4.53 3.42
CA HIS A 135 6.24 -4.76 2.37
C HIS A 135 7.60 -5.18 2.95
N ILE A 136 8.01 -4.69 4.12
CA ILE A 136 9.22 -5.18 4.82
C ILE A 136 9.06 -6.67 5.15
N GLY A 137 7.93 -7.06 5.73
CA GLY A 137 7.62 -8.47 5.98
C GLY A 137 7.59 -9.28 4.69
N GLY A 138 6.95 -8.74 3.65
CA GLY A 138 6.90 -9.30 2.31
C GLY A 138 8.27 -9.60 1.70
N LEU A 139 9.19 -8.65 1.80
CA LEU A 139 10.54 -8.78 1.28
C LEU A 139 11.33 -9.83 2.04
N ARG A 140 11.23 -9.88 3.38
CA ARG A 140 11.87 -10.91 4.20
C ARG A 140 11.38 -12.31 3.85
N GLY A 141 10.06 -12.47 3.72
CA GLY A 141 9.44 -13.75 3.33
C GLY A 141 9.86 -14.19 1.92
N ALA A 142 9.79 -13.29 0.94
CA ALA A 142 10.18 -13.58 -0.43
C ALA A 142 11.69 -13.87 -0.57
N GLY A 143 12.53 -13.18 0.21
CA GLY A 143 13.97 -13.40 0.26
C GLY A 143 14.32 -14.81 0.73
N LYS A 144 13.66 -15.28 1.79
CA LYS A 144 13.86 -16.65 2.31
C LYS A 144 13.43 -17.72 1.30
N LEU A 145 12.28 -17.56 0.66
CA LEU A 145 11.81 -18.47 -0.39
C LEU A 145 12.82 -18.55 -1.55
N ALA A 146 13.40 -17.42 -1.95
CA ALA A 146 14.41 -17.38 -3.01
C ALA A 146 15.74 -18.05 -2.61
N GLN A 147 16.18 -17.91 -1.35
CA GLN A 147 17.39 -18.54 -0.83
C GLN A 147 17.27 -20.07 -0.78
N ASP A 148 16.11 -20.58 -0.40
CA ASP A 148 15.88 -22.03 -0.23
C ASP A 148 15.66 -22.76 -1.58
N GLY A 149 15.81 -22.07 -2.73
CA GLY A 149 15.57 -22.63 -4.06
C GLY A 149 14.10 -23.00 -4.33
N LEU A 150 13.20 -22.64 -3.41
CA LEU A 150 11.79 -22.90 -3.51
C LEU A 150 11.18 -21.87 -4.47
N LYS A 151 10.63 -22.35 -5.58
CA LYS A 151 9.81 -21.51 -6.45
C LYS A 151 8.64 -20.99 -5.61
N ALA A 152 8.58 -19.68 -5.43
CA ALA A 152 7.60 -19.00 -4.60
C ALA A 152 6.15 -19.28 -5.03
#